data_AF-A0A7Y4GYK6-F1
#
_entry.id   AF-A0A7Y4GYK6-F1
#
_cell.length_a   1.000
_cell.length_b   1.000
_cell.length_c   1.000
_cell.angle_alpha   90.00
_cell.angle_beta   90.00
_cell.angle_gamma   90.00
#
_symmetry.space_group_name_H-M   'P 1'
#
loop_
_entity.id
_entity.type
_entity.pdbx_description
1 polymer ?
#
loop_
_entity_poly.entity_id
_entity_poly.type
_entity_poly.pdbx_seq_one_letter_code
_entity_poly.pdbx_strand_id
1 'polypeptide(L)'
;MGGAHESMEHAEHAEHASGSNKKIALLIAVIALFLALSETLGKGAQTEAISKNVEASNLWAFFQAKSIRRTVVQATAEHAKLSLGTVSDDVAKAALQKQIDDWNKTAQRYRSEPETGEGSEELAKRAKHAEHERDEATAKYHHYEIASAAFQIGIVLASATIITGMIVLAWVSGILAVAGIGITALGLYAPHLLHLH
;
A
#
# COMPACT_ATOMS: atom_id res chain seq x y z
N MET A 1 -57.16 38.08 20.51
CA MET A 1 -56.50 37.77 19.22
C MET A 1 -55.03 37.38 19.44
N GLY A 2 -54.76 36.38 20.32
CA GLY A 2 -53.38 35.97 20.66
C GLY A 2 -52.96 34.60 20.11
N GLY A 3 -53.87 33.61 20.14
CA GLY A 3 -53.54 32.22 19.75
C GLY A 3 -53.31 31.95 18.25
N ALA A 4 -53.64 32.89 17.37
CA ALA A 4 -53.34 32.77 15.93
C ALA A 4 -51.89 33.21 15.60
N HIS A 5 -51.33 34.11 16.41
CA HIS A 5 -49.96 34.60 16.23
C HIS A 5 -48.94 33.62 16.83
N GLU A 6 -49.22 33.07 18.02
CA GLU A 6 -48.40 32.00 18.62
C GLU A 6 -48.39 30.71 17.78
N SER A 7 -49.53 30.32 17.19
CA SER A 7 -49.58 29.12 16.34
C SER A 7 -48.88 29.31 15.00
N MET A 8 -48.88 30.54 14.45
CA MET A 8 -48.07 30.88 13.28
C MET A 8 -46.57 30.91 13.59
N GLU A 9 -46.13 31.50 14.70
CA GLU A 9 -44.70 31.51 15.08
C GLU A 9 -44.17 30.08 15.32
N HIS A 10 -44.93 29.22 15.99
CA HIS A 10 -44.55 27.81 16.16
C HIS A 10 -44.51 27.04 14.83
N ALA A 11 -45.41 27.34 13.89
CA ALA A 11 -45.39 26.73 12.56
C ALA A 11 -44.18 27.20 11.73
N GLU A 12 -43.84 28.50 11.76
CA GLU A 12 -42.65 29.05 11.10
C GLU A 12 -41.36 28.45 11.66
N HIS A 13 -41.22 28.38 12.99
CA HIS A 13 -40.04 27.78 13.63
C HIS A 13 -39.90 26.29 13.30
N ALA A 14 -41.00 25.55 13.23
CA ALA A 14 -41.00 24.13 12.83
C ALA A 14 -40.65 23.95 11.34
N GLU A 15 -41.12 24.83 10.46
CA GLU A 15 -40.81 24.77 9.02
C GLU A 15 -39.33 25.11 8.75
N HIS A 16 -38.80 26.16 9.40
CA HIS A 16 -37.40 26.54 9.32
C HIS A 16 -36.47 25.44 9.86
N ALA A 17 -36.83 24.81 10.98
CA ALA A 17 -36.08 23.67 11.53
C ALA A 17 -36.12 22.45 10.60
N SER A 18 -37.29 22.16 10.01
CA SER A 18 -37.46 21.09 9.01
C SER A 18 -36.60 21.31 7.76
N GLY A 19 -36.56 22.55 7.24
CA GLY A 19 -35.73 22.93 6.09
C GLY A 19 -34.23 22.79 6.38
N SER A 20 -33.78 23.20 7.57
CA SER A 20 -32.38 23.06 8.00
C SER A 20 -31.97 21.59 8.13
N ASN A 21 -32.81 20.76 8.76
CA ASN A 21 -32.53 19.34 8.95
C ASN A 21 -32.47 18.57 7.62
N LYS A 22 -33.31 18.90 6.63
CA LYS A 22 -33.22 18.33 5.28
C LYS A 22 -31.90 18.64 4.59
N LYS A 23 -31.37 19.86 4.75
CA LYS A 23 -30.06 20.25 4.19
C LYS A 23 -28.92 19.47 4.84
N ILE A 24 -28.96 19.30 6.17
CA ILE A 24 -27.95 18.52 6.90
C ILE A 24 -28.02 17.04 6.54
N ALA A 25 -29.22 16.48 6.38
CA ALA A 25 -29.40 15.10 5.91
C ALA A 25 -28.80 14.88 4.51
N LEU A 26 -28.99 15.85 3.59
CA LEU A 26 -28.35 15.82 2.27
C LEU A 26 -26.82 15.89 2.38
N LEU A 27 -26.29 16.75 3.25
CA LEU A 27 -24.84 16.82 3.52
C LEU A 27 -24.30 15.46 3.98
N ILE A 28 -24.96 14.79 4.93
CA ILE A 28 -24.58 13.46 5.40
C ILE A 28 -24.55 12.46 4.24
N ALA A 29 -25.59 12.45 3.39
CA ALA A 29 -25.66 11.54 2.25
C ALA A 29 -24.50 11.75 1.26
N VAL A 30 -24.12 13.00 1.01
CA VAL A 30 -22.97 13.33 0.15
C VAL A 30 -21.66 12.89 0.79
N ILE A 31 -21.44 13.16 2.08
CA ILE A 31 -20.24 12.71 2.79
C ILE A 31 -20.15 11.18 2.81
N ALA A 32 -21.26 10.48 3.03
CA ALA A 32 -21.32 9.02 3.02
C ALA A 32 -20.96 8.43 1.65
N LEU A 33 -21.35 9.08 0.55
CA LEU A 33 -20.92 8.68 -0.79
C LEU A 33 -19.39 8.75 -0.94
N PHE A 34 -18.77 9.85 -0.51
CA PHE A 34 -17.31 9.99 -0.57
C PHE A 34 -16.59 9.04 0.39
N LEU A 35 -17.15 8.77 1.57
CA LEU A 35 -16.67 7.74 2.48
C LEU A 35 -16.64 6.37 1.79
N ALA A 36 -17.74 5.96 1.15
CA ALA A 36 -17.82 4.68 0.47
C ALA A 36 -16.78 4.56 -0.67
N LEU A 37 -16.54 5.65 -1.41
CA LEU A 37 -15.48 5.69 -2.42
C LEU A 37 -14.09 5.57 -1.80
N SER A 38 -13.81 6.34 -0.74
CA SER A 38 -12.52 6.32 -0.03
C SER A 38 -12.22 4.95 0.57
N GLU A 39 -13.20 4.30 1.21
CA GLU A 39 -13.04 2.94 1.75
C GLU A 39 -12.83 1.89 0.64
N THR A 40 -13.51 2.03 -0.50
CA THR A 40 -13.32 1.13 -1.65
C THR A 40 -11.92 1.25 -2.23
N LEU A 41 -11.44 2.49 -2.44
CA LEU A 41 -10.07 2.75 -2.90
C LEU A 41 -9.03 2.30 -1.86
N GLY A 42 -9.29 2.54 -0.58
CA GLY A 42 -8.46 2.10 0.54
C GLY A 42 -8.27 0.59 0.56
N LYS A 43 -9.36 -0.19 0.47
CA LYS A 43 -9.29 -1.66 0.40
C LYS A 43 -8.53 -2.15 -0.83
N GLY A 44 -8.71 -1.49 -1.98
CA GLY A 44 -7.95 -1.80 -3.19
C GLY A 44 -6.45 -1.58 -3.00
N ALA A 45 -6.06 -0.42 -2.49
CA ALA A 45 -4.66 -0.08 -2.19
C ALA A 45 -4.05 -1.01 -1.14
N GLN A 46 -4.80 -1.37 -0.10
CA GLN A 46 -4.37 -2.32 0.92
C GLN A 46 -4.12 -3.71 0.32
N THR A 47 -5.03 -4.19 -0.54
CA THR A 47 -4.88 -5.49 -1.21
C THR A 47 -3.65 -5.49 -2.11
N GLU A 48 -3.43 -4.41 -2.87
CA GLU A 48 -2.25 -4.25 -3.71
C GLU A 48 -0.96 -4.22 -2.88
N ALA A 49 -0.93 -3.45 -1.77
CA ALA A 49 0.20 -3.42 -0.86
C ALA A 49 0.54 -4.80 -0.29
N ILE A 50 -0.47 -5.57 0.15
CA ILE A 50 -0.27 -6.94 0.64
C ILE A 50 0.26 -7.84 -0.49
N SER A 51 -0.34 -7.78 -1.68
CA SER A 51 0.06 -8.55 -2.84
C SER A 51 1.53 -8.30 -3.21
N LYS A 52 1.92 -7.03 -3.31
CA LYS A 52 3.28 -6.61 -3.62
C LYS A 52 4.28 -6.94 -2.53
N ASN A 53 3.86 -6.89 -1.26
CA ASN A 53 4.70 -7.36 -0.16
C ASN A 53 4.97 -8.88 -0.24
N VAL A 54 3.95 -9.67 -0.58
CA VAL A 54 4.11 -11.13 -0.80
C VAL A 54 5.02 -11.39 -2.01
N GLU A 55 4.84 -10.66 -3.11
CA GLU A 55 5.70 -10.74 -4.29
C GLU A 55 7.17 -10.42 -3.95
N ALA A 56 7.43 -9.30 -3.28
CA ALA A 56 8.77 -8.92 -2.84
C ALA A 56 9.41 -9.96 -1.90
N SER A 57 8.64 -10.46 -0.93
CA SER A 57 9.09 -11.49 0.00
C SER A 57 9.48 -12.78 -0.72
N ASN A 58 8.66 -13.23 -1.68
CA ASN A 58 8.96 -14.40 -2.50
C ASN A 58 10.22 -14.20 -3.35
N LEU A 59 10.39 -13.04 -3.98
CA LEU A 59 11.58 -12.72 -4.77
C LEU A 59 12.85 -12.70 -3.91
N TRP A 60 12.79 -12.15 -2.70
CA TRP A 60 13.89 -12.20 -1.75
C TRP A 60 14.19 -13.62 -1.26
N ALA A 61 13.17 -14.47 -1.09
CA ALA A 61 13.36 -15.87 -0.77
C ALA A 61 14.07 -16.62 -1.91
N PHE A 62 13.68 -16.39 -3.17
CA PHE A 62 14.36 -16.96 -4.35
C PHE A 62 15.80 -16.46 -4.48
N PHE A 63 16.04 -15.16 -4.25
CA PHE A 63 17.38 -14.58 -4.20
C PHE A 63 18.25 -15.30 -3.17
N GLN A 64 17.76 -15.45 -1.94
CA GLN A 64 18.48 -16.13 -0.87
C GLN A 64 18.78 -17.59 -1.23
N ALA A 65 17.80 -18.31 -1.79
CA ALA A 65 17.99 -19.69 -2.23
C ALA A 65 19.07 -19.81 -3.33
N LYS A 66 19.05 -18.94 -4.35
CA LYS A 66 20.08 -18.90 -5.40
C LYS A 66 21.45 -18.52 -4.84
N SER A 67 21.51 -17.55 -3.93
CA SER A 67 22.74 -17.13 -3.26
C SER A 67 23.36 -18.27 -2.47
N ILE A 68 22.58 -19.01 -1.68
CA ILE A 68 23.05 -20.20 -0.95
C ILE A 68 23.57 -21.27 -1.92
N ARG A 69 22.80 -21.62 -2.96
CA ARG A 69 23.22 -22.61 -3.98
C ARG A 69 24.54 -22.20 -4.65
N ARG A 70 24.69 -20.92 -4.99
CA ARG A 70 25.92 -20.36 -5.53
C ARG A 70 27.08 -20.53 -4.55
N THR A 71 26.91 -20.13 -3.29
CA THR A 71 27.94 -20.25 -2.26
C THR A 71 28.39 -21.70 -2.08
N VAL A 72 27.46 -22.65 -2.06
CA VAL A 72 27.78 -24.08 -1.94
C VAL A 72 28.59 -24.58 -3.14
N VAL A 73 28.15 -24.28 -4.38
CA VAL A 73 28.87 -24.70 -5.60
C VAL A 73 30.25 -24.05 -5.67
N GLN A 74 30.35 -22.76 -5.31
CA GLN A 74 31.62 -22.04 -5.30
C GLN A 74 32.60 -22.60 -4.25
N ALA A 75 32.14 -22.84 -3.02
CA ALA A 75 32.94 -23.46 -1.97
C ALA A 75 33.40 -24.88 -2.37
N THR A 76 32.55 -25.64 -3.06
CA THR A 76 32.89 -26.96 -3.58
C THR A 76 34.00 -26.88 -4.65
N ALA A 77 33.91 -25.91 -5.57
CA ALA A 77 34.94 -25.67 -6.57
C ALA A 77 36.27 -25.22 -5.94
N GLU A 78 36.21 -24.34 -4.93
CA GLU A 78 37.39 -23.88 -4.19
C GLU A 78 38.05 -25.03 -3.42
N HIS A 79 37.28 -25.88 -2.75
CA HIS A 79 37.80 -27.06 -2.08
C HIS A 79 38.45 -28.06 -3.06
N ALA A 80 37.80 -28.31 -4.21
CA ALA A 80 38.35 -29.18 -5.24
C ALA A 80 39.66 -28.65 -5.85
N LYS A 81 39.82 -27.31 -5.96
CA LYS A 81 41.08 -26.70 -6.40
C LYS A 81 42.25 -27.04 -5.48
N LEU A 82 42.02 -27.16 -4.17
CA LEU A 82 43.07 -27.55 -3.23
C LEU A 82 43.60 -28.97 -3.53
N SER A 83 42.74 -29.86 -4.02
CA SER A 83 43.11 -31.23 -4.37
C SER A 83 43.88 -31.35 -5.69
N LEU A 84 43.87 -30.34 -6.57
CA LEU A 84 44.62 -30.39 -7.84
C LEU A 84 46.13 -30.56 -7.64
N GLY A 85 46.67 -30.06 -6.53
CA GLY A 85 48.08 -30.20 -6.18
C GLY A 85 48.48 -31.59 -5.66
N THR A 86 47.50 -32.41 -5.28
CA THR A 86 47.72 -33.74 -4.68
C THR A 86 47.41 -34.90 -5.62
N VAL A 87 46.85 -34.63 -6.81
CA VAL A 87 46.52 -35.65 -7.81
C VAL A 87 47.72 -35.87 -8.74
N SER A 88 48.25 -37.10 -8.72
CA SER A 88 49.45 -37.50 -9.48
C SER A 88 49.15 -37.99 -10.90
N ASP A 89 47.92 -38.44 -11.16
CA ASP A 89 47.50 -38.95 -12.47
C ASP A 89 46.97 -37.81 -13.36
N ASP A 90 47.55 -37.65 -14.56
CA ASP A 90 47.23 -36.55 -15.46
C ASP A 90 45.80 -36.59 -15.98
N VAL A 91 45.24 -37.80 -16.19
CA VAL A 91 43.86 -37.98 -16.64
C VAL A 91 42.88 -37.56 -15.55
N ALA A 92 43.10 -38.01 -14.32
CA ALA A 92 42.31 -37.60 -13.15
C ALA A 92 42.41 -36.09 -12.87
N LYS A 93 43.59 -35.50 -13.05
CA LYS A 93 43.82 -34.07 -12.88
C LYS A 93 43.05 -33.24 -13.92
N ALA A 94 43.06 -33.65 -15.19
CA ALA A 94 42.28 -33.00 -16.24
C ALA A 94 40.76 -33.11 -16.00
N ALA A 95 40.27 -34.28 -15.54
CA ALA A 95 38.87 -34.47 -15.19
C ALA A 95 38.43 -33.57 -14.02
N LEU A 96 39.26 -33.46 -12.98
CA LEU A 96 39.00 -32.59 -11.83
C LEU A 96 38.99 -31.11 -12.23
N GLN A 97 39.94 -30.67 -13.07
CA GLN A 97 39.97 -29.30 -13.59
C GLN A 97 38.70 -28.96 -14.37
N LYS A 98 38.25 -29.86 -15.26
CA LYS A 98 36.99 -29.68 -15.99
C LYS A 98 35.80 -29.54 -15.06
N GLN A 99 35.70 -30.38 -14.03
CA GLN A 99 34.62 -30.31 -13.04
C GLN A 99 34.60 -28.97 -12.29
N ILE A 100 35.78 -28.47 -11.92
CA ILE A 100 35.95 -27.14 -11.30
C ILE A 100 35.45 -26.04 -12.22
N ASP A 101 35.79 -26.09 -13.51
CA ASP A 101 35.36 -25.09 -14.49
C ASP A 101 33.84 -25.11 -14.69
N ASP A 102 33.22 -26.29 -14.72
CA ASP A 102 31.77 -26.46 -14.84
C ASP A 102 31.02 -25.94 -13.59
N TRP A 103 31.57 -26.16 -12.38
CA TRP A 103 31.05 -25.56 -11.16
C TRP A 103 31.21 -24.03 -11.15
N ASN A 104 32.34 -23.48 -11.60
CA ASN A 104 32.53 -22.03 -11.69
C ASN A 104 31.52 -21.40 -12.67
N LYS A 105 31.30 -22.02 -13.83
CA LYS A 105 30.26 -21.58 -14.80
C LYS A 105 28.86 -21.63 -14.18
N THR A 106 28.55 -22.69 -13.42
CA THR A 106 27.27 -22.80 -12.72
C THR A 106 27.09 -21.71 -11.66
N ALA A 107 28.13 -21.42 -10.88
CA ALA A 107 28.10 -20.33 -9.91
C ALA A 107 27.91 -18.95 -10.57
N GLN A 108 28.52 -18.72 -11.74
CA GLN A 108 28.30 -17.51 -12.54
C GLN A 108 26.86 -17.41 -13.05
N ARG A 109 26.29 -18.50 -13.58
CA ARG A 109 24.89 -18.54 -14.01
C ARG A 109 23.91 -18.26 -12.87
N TYR A 110 24.16 -18.79 -11.68
CA TYR A 110 23.32 -18.46 -10.51
C TYR A 110 23.42 -16.99 -10.09
N ARG A 111 24.55 -16.33 -10.35
CA ARG A 111 24.72 -14.90 -10.08
C ARG A 111 23.90 -14.04 -11.04
N SER A 112 24.01 -14.31 -12.34
CA SER A 112 23.28 -13.56 -13.37
C SER A 112 22.81 -14.51 -14.47
N GLU A 113 21.51 -14.44 -14.74
CA GLU A 113 20.84 -15.21 -15.80
C GLU A 113 19.81 -14.30 -16.50
N PRO A 114 20.25 -13.37 -17.37
CA PRO A 114 19.38 -12.34 -17.92
C PRO A 114 18.24 -12.89 -18.79
N GLU A 115 18.49 -14.00 -19.49
CA GLU A 115 17.53 -14.66 -20.39
C GLU A 115 16.24 -15.09 -19.67
N THR A 116 16.38 -15.57 -18.43
CA THR A 116 15.25 -16.04 -17.60
C THR A 116 14.86 -15.04 -16.52
N GLY A 117 15.76 -14.10 -16.18
CA GLY A 117 15.58 -13.16 -15.08
C GLY A 117 15.62 -13.84 -13.70
N GLU A 118 16.21 -15.04 -13.61
CA GLU A 118 16.29 -15.85 -12.39
C GLU A 118 17.68 -15.86 -11.72
N GLY A 119 18.63 -15.09 -12.24
CA GLY A 119 19.90 -14.87 -11.54
C GLY A 119 19.68 -14.03 -10.30
N SER A 120 20.56 -14.20 -9.30
CA SER A 120 20.47 -13.44 -8.04
C SER A 120 20.44 -11.92 -8.27
N GLU A 121 21.19 -11.39 -9.23
CA GLU A 121 21.20 -9.95 -9.51
C GLU A 121 19.86 -9.47 -10.09
N GLU A 122 19.25 -10.26 -10.99
CA GLU A 122 17.95 -9.95 -11.59
C GLU A 122 16.81 -10.08 -10.57
N LEU A 123 16.83 -11.13 -9.75
CA LEU A 123 15.88 -11.34 -8.65
C LEU A 123 15.92 -10.20 -7.65
N ALA A 124 17.10 -9.72 -7.27
CA ALA A 124 17.24 -8.59 -6.34
C ALA A 124 16.70 -7.28 -6.95
N LYS A 125 16.90 -7.03 -8.24
CA LYS A 125 16.34 -5.86 -8.94
C LYS A 125 14.81 -5.91 -8.94
N ARG A 126 14.23 -7.07 -9.26
CA ARG A 126 12.77 -7.28 -9.25
C ARG A 126 12.19 -7.17 -7.85
N ALA A 127 12.87 -7.70 -6.83
CA ALA A 127 12.44 -7.60 -5.45
C ALA A 127 12.34 -6.13 -5.01
N LYS A 128 13.36 -5.33 -5.29
CA LYS A 128 13.36 -3.88 -5.00
C LYS A 128 12.27 -3.11 -5.75
N HIS A 129 11.99 -3.50 -6.99
CA HIS A 129 10.87 -2.90 -7.73
C HIS A 129 9.53 -3.21 -7.07
N ALA A 130 9.30 -4.47 -6.70
CA ALA A 130 8.09 -4.88 -5.98
C ALA A 130 7.97 -4.20 -4.61
N GLU A 131 9.08 -3.96 -3.91
CA GLU A 131 9.09 -3.16 -2.67
C GLU A 131 8.66 -1.72 -2.93
N HIS A 132 9.16 -1.09 -4.00
CA HIS A 132 8.75 0.27 -4.36
C HIS A 132 7.26 0.34 -4.68
N GLU A 133 6.73 -0.61 -5.46
CA GLU A 133 5.29 -0.68 -5.76
C GLU A 133 4.45 -0.92 -4.50
N ARG A 134 4.92 -1.78 -3.59
CA ARG A 134 4.31 -1.97 -2.27
C ARG A 134 4.27 -0.66 -1.48
N ASP A 135 5.38 0.07 -1.43
CA ASP A 135 5.50 1.30 -0.66
C ASP A 135 4.57 2.38 -1.22
N GLU A 136 4.46 2.47 -2.54
CA GLU A 136 3.48 3.35 -3.20
C GLU A 136 2.03 2.97 -2.87
N ALA A 137 1.68 1.68 -2.94
CA ALA A 137 0.35 1.19 -2.60
C ALA A 137 0.01 1.43 -1.12
N THR A 138 0.98 1.26 -0.24
CA THR A 138 0.85 1.52 1.21
C THR A 138 0.63 3.01 1.47
N ALA A 139 1.38 3.88 0.78
CA ALA A 139 1.20 5.32 0.90
C ALA A 139 -0.20 5.77 0.45
N LYS A 140 -0.70 5.23 -0.67
CA LYS A 140 -2.09 5.44 -1.12
C LYS A 140 -3.10 4.99 -0.07
N TYR A 141 -2.92 3.80 0.50
CA TYR A 141 -3.78 3.26 1.54
C TYR A 141 -3.90 4.18 2.76
N HIS A 142 -2.78 4.70 3.28
CA HIS A 142 -2.80 5.61 4.43
C HIS A 142 -3.57 6.91 4.15
N HIS A 143 -3.49 7.46 2.94
CA HIS A 143 -4.28 8.64 2.57
C HIS A 143 -5.78 8.33 2.58
N TYR A 144 -6.19 7.19 2.02
CA TYR A 144 -7.60 6.79 2.01
C TYR A 144 -8.14 6.52 3.42
N GLU A 145 -7.34 5.94 4.32
CA GLU A 145 -7.74 5.75 5.72
C GLU A 145 -8.00 7.09 6.43
N ILE A 146 -7.10 8.07 6.26
CA ILE A 146 -7.27 9.40 6.88
C ILE A 146 -8.47 10.13 6.29
N ALA A 147 -8.68 10.06 4.98
CA ALA A 147 -9.85 10.64 4.33
C ALA A 147 -11.14 9.98 4.85
N SER A 148 -11.17 8.65 4.95
CA SER A 148 -12.31 7.90 5.51
C SER A 148 -12.60 8.32 6.95
N ALA A 149 -11.56 8.47 7.79
CA ALA A 149 -11.72 8.96 9.16
C ALA A 149 -12.31 10.39 9.19
N ALA A 150 -11.81 11.30 8.34
CA ALA A 150 -12.35 12.66 8.24
C ALA A 150 -13.84 12.66 7.84
N PHE A 151 -14.23 11.83 6.87
CA PHE A 151 -15.64 11.68 6.47
C PHE A 151 -16.51 11.09 7.59
N GLN A 152 -16.05 10.05 8.28
CA GLN A 152 -16.78 9.45 9.41
C GLN A 152 -17.00 10.48 10.54
N ILE A 153 -15.97 11.24 10.92
CA ILE A 153 -16.10 12.32 11.91
C ILE A 153 -17.06 13.40 11.40
N GLY A 154 -16.95 13.78 10.13
CA GLY A 154 -17.86 14.73 9.48
C GLY A 154 -19.32 14.30 9.58
N ILE A 155 -19.63 13.03 9.31
CA ILE A 155 -20.98 12.46 9.42
C ILE A 155 -21.49 12.53 10.87
N VAL A 156 -20.65 12.19 11.85
CA VAL A 156 -21.01 12.26 13.28
C VAL A 156 -21.35 13.69 13.68
N LEU A 157 -20.55 14.69 13.27
CA LEU A 157 -20.80 16.09 13.59
C LEU A 157 -22.04 16.66 12.89
N ALA A 158 -22.29 16.29 11.63
CA ALA A 158 -23.52 16.65 10.93
C ALA A 158 -24.74 16.04 11.63
N SER A 159 -24.67 14.76 12.04
CA SER A 159 -25.73 14.10 12.79
C SER A 159 -25.98 14.77 14.14
N ALA A 160 -24.92 15.16 14.86
CA ALA A 160 -25.02 15.90 16.11
C ALA A 160 -25.67 17.29 15.92
N THR A 161 -25.50 17.91 14.74
CA THR A 161 -26.16 19.19 14.42
C THR A 161 -27.68 19.06 14.39
N ILE A 162 -28.21 17.95 13.84
CA ILE A 162 -29.66 17.70 13.78
C ILE A 162 -30.24 17.59 15.19
N ILE A 163 -29.51 16.97 16.13
CA ILE A 163 -29.95 16.75 17.50
C ILE A 163 -29.84 18.03 18.35
N THR A 164 -28.70 18.73 18.23
CA THR A 164 -28.36 19.87 19.11
C THR A 164 -28.81 21.22 18.58
N GLY A 165 -29.11 21.33 17.28
CA GLY A 165 -29.39 22.60 16.60
C GLY A 165 -28.18 23.51 16.40
N MET A 166 -26.98 23.10 16.82
CA MET A 166 -25.77 23.93 16.78
C MET A 166 -25.16 24.00 15.38
N ILE A 167 -25.47 25.04 14.61
CA ILE A 167 -25.00 25.20 13.22
C ILE A 167 -23.47 25.15 13.05
N VAL A 168 -22.71 25.50 14.09
CA VAL A 168 -21.24 25.41 14.11
C VAL A 168 -20.75 23.99 13.81
N LEU A 169 -21.47 22.96 14.29
CA LEU A 169 -21.13 21.56 14.04
C LEU A 169 -21.27 21.19 12.56
N ALA A 170 -22.27 21.74 11.84
CA ALA A 170 -22.42 21.55 10.40
C ALA A 170 -21.31 22.23 9.60
N TRP A 171 -20.82 23.39 10.05
CA TRP A 171 -19.66 24.05 9.44
C TRP A 171 -18.39 23.22 9.59
N VAL A 172 -18.10 22.72 10.80
CA VAL A 172 -16.94 21.85 11.03
C VAL A 172 -17.06 20.55 10.21
N SER A 173 -18.26 19.96 10.14
CA SER A 173 -18.54 18.80 9.27
C SER A 173 -18.24 19.10 7.81
N GLY A 174 -18.69 20.24 7.29
CA GLY A 174 -18.41 20.68 5.92
C GLY A 174 -16.91 20.86 5.65
N ILE A 175 -16.16 21.45 6.60
CA ILE A 175 -14.70 21.59 6.50
C ILE A 175 -14.03 20.22 6.44
N LEU A 176 -14.44 19.28 7.30
CA LEU A 176 -13.90 17.91 7.29
C LEU A 176 -14.24 17.18 5.99
N ALA A 177 -15.42 17.40 5.42
CA ALA A 177 -15.79 16.84 4.12
C ALA A 177 -14.86 17.35 3.00
N VAL A 178 -14.62 18.67 2.94
CA VAL A 178 -13.71 19.25 1.95
C VAL A 178 -12.27 18.75 2.17
N ALA A 179 -11.82 18.69 3.42
CA ALA A 179 -10.50 18.15 3.76
C ALA A 179 -10.37 16.68 3.35
N GLY A 180 -11.37 15.85 3.63
CA GLY A 180 -11.42 14.45 3.22
C GLY A 180 -11.32 14.29 1.72
N ILE A 181 -12.08 15.06 0.93
CA ILE A 181 -11.99 15.06 -0.54
C ILE A 181 -10.59 15.44 -1.01
N GLY A 182 -9.99 16.47 -0.39
CA GLY A 182 -8.61 16.88 -0.68
C GLY A 182 -7.60 15.76 -0.42
N ILE A 183 -7.71 15.06 0.71
CA ILE A 183 -6.82 13.95 1.08
C ILE A 183 -7.03 12.74 0.14
N THR A 184 -8.27 12.41 -0.23
CA THR A 184 -8.57 11.37 -1.22
C THR A 184 -7.93 11.70 -2.58
N ALA A 185 -8.02 12.96 -3.01
CA ALA A 185 -7.39 13.41 -4.25
C ALA A 185 -5.85 13.36 -4.17
N LEU A 186 -5.26 13.73 -3.03
CA LEU A 186 -3.82 13.57 -2.80
C LEU A 186 -3.39 12.10 -2.85
N GLY A 187 -4.18 11.19 -2.27
CA GLY A 187 -3.93 9.75 -2.38
C GLY A 187 -3.94 9.25 -3.83
N LEU A 188 -4.83 9.79 -4.68
CA LEU A 188 -4.92 9.42 -6.10
C LEU A 188 -3.74 9.94 -6.93
N TYR A 189 -3.33 11.21 -6.74
CA TYR A 189 -2.41 11.89 -7.65
C TYR A 189 -0.99 12.09 -7.11
N ALA A 190 -0.82 12.10 -5.78
CA ALA A 190 0.45 12.39 -5.14
C ALA A 190 0.58 11.70 -3.76
N PRO A 191 0.56 10.34 -3.73
CA PRO A 191 0.52 9.57 -2.49
C PRO A 191 1.77 9.71 -1.62
N HIS A 192 2.85 10.32 -2.12
CA HIS A 192 4.08 10.54 -1.36
C HIS A 192 4.17 11.94 -0.70
N LEU A 193 3.17 12.83 -0.90
CA LEU A 193 3.23 14.19 -0.35
C LEU A 193 3.00 14.24 1.17
N LEU A 194 2.19 13.33 1.71
CA LEU A 194 2.06 13.17 3.16
C LEU A 194 2.90 11.96 3.58
N HIS A 195 4.12 12.22 4.03
CA HIS A 195 4.92 11.23 4.74
C HIS A 195 4.26 10.93 6.09
N LEU A 196 3.37 9.96 6.10
CA LEU A 196 2.74 9.42 7.29
C LEU A 196 3.55 8.19 7.69
N HIS A 197 4.39 8.38 8.72
CA HIS A 197 5.27 7.37 9.31
C HIS A 197 4.48 6.27 10.03
#